data_AF-A0A353F4E5-F1
#
_entry.id   AF-A0A353F4E5-F1
#
_cell.length_a   1.000
_cell.length_b   1.000
_cell.length_c   1.000
_cell.angle_alpha   90.00
_cell.angle_beta   90.00
_cell.angle_gamma   90.00
#
_symmetry.space_group_name_H-M   'P 1'
#
loop_
_entity.id
_entity.type
_entity.pdbx_description
1 polymer ?
#
loop_
_entity_poly.entity_id
_entity_poly.type
_entity_poly.pdbx_seq_one_letter_code
_entity_poly.pdbx_strand_id
1 'polypeptide(L)' 'MNQEVMNIFNPQANQQAFDQIRISIASPEKILSWSYGEIKKPETINYRTFKPERDG' A
#
# COMPACT_ATOMS: atom_id res chain seq x y z
N MET A 1 -23.84 27.60 -8.99
CA MET A 1 -22.87 27.43 -10.10
C MET A 1 -21.90 26.36 -9.64
N ASN A 2 -22.18 25.12 -10.03
CA ASN A 2 -21.68 23.95 -9.33
C ASN A 2 -20.25 23.66 -9.78
N GLN A 3 -19.29 23.73 -8.87
CA GLN A 3 -17.88 23.38 -9.11
C GLN A 3 -17.70 21.91 -9.50
N GLU A 4 -18.76 21.09 -9.38
CA GLU A 4 -18.80 19.67 -9.69
C GLU A 4 -18.71 19.36 -11.20
N VAL A 5 -19.16 20.27 -12.08
CA VAL A 5 -19.09 20.07 -13.54
C VAL A 5 -17.70 20.29 -14.13
N MET A 6 -16.76 20.87 -13.38
CA MET A 6 -15.38 21.10 -13.87
C MET A 6 -14.45 19.89 -13.72
N ASN A 7 -14.84 18.86 -12.96
CA ASN A 7 -13.99 17.68 -12.71
C ASN A 7 -14.13 16.56 -13.77
N ILE A 8 -15.00 16.72 -14.76
CA ILE A 8 -15.24 15.72 -15.83
C ILE A 8 -14.14 15.72 -16.90
N PHE A 9 -13.42 16.84 -17.04
CA PHE A 9 -12.36 17.01 -18.05
C PHE A 9 -10.94 16.88 -17.48
N ASN A 10 -10.79 16.41 -16.24
CA ASN A 10 -9.45 16.15 -15.72
C ASN A 10 -8.91 14.91 -16.45
N PRO A 11 -7.91 15.03 -17.34
CA PRO A 11 -7.35 13.87 -18.00
C PRO A 11 -6.85 12.92 -16.91
N GLN A 12 -7.35 11.70 -16.91
CA GLN A 12 -6.86 10.67 -16.00
C GLN A 12 -5.34 10.67 -16.12
N ALA A 13 -4.65 10.92 -15.00
CA ALA A 13 -3.20 10.99 -14.98
C ALA A 13 -2.66 9.73 -15.69
N ASN A 14 -1.99 9.92 -16.82
CA ASN A 14 -1.42 8.83 -17.58
C ASN A 14 -0.59 7.99 -16.62
N GLN A 15 -0.90 6.70 -16.53
CA GLN A 15 -0.08 5.77 -15.77
C GLN A 15 1.33 5.86 -16.35
N GLN A 16 2.26 6.31 -15.53
CA GLN A 16 3.63 6.56 -15.96
C GLN A 16 4.23 5.23 -16.38
N ALA A 17 4.38 5.02 -17.68
CA ALA A 17 5.01 3.83 -18.22
C ALA A 17 6.48 3.86 -17.84
N PHE A 18 7.01 2.73 -17.37
CA PHE A 18 8.44 2.57 -17.13
C PHE A 18 9.08 1.89 -18.34
N ASP A 19 10.23 2.39 -18.77
CA ASP A 19 10.95 1.79 -19.91
C ASP A 19 11.83 0.60 -19.48
N GLN A 20 12.19 0.52 -18.19
CA GLN A 20 13.15 -0.46 -17.66
C GLN A 20 12.85 -0.83 -16.20
N ILE A 21 13.24 -2.06 -15.80
CA ILE A 21 13.16 -2.56 -14.42
C ILE A 21 14.57 -2.96 -13.96
N ARG A 22 14.89 -2.67 -12.69
CA ARG A 22 16.16 -3.06 -12.05
C ARG A 22 15.89 -3.86 -10.77
N ILE A 23 16.75 -4.85 -10.52
CA ILE A 23 16.81 -5.61 -9.27
C ILE A 23 18.08 -5.26 -8.47
N SER A 24 17.97 -5.18 -7.15
CA SER A 24 19.09 -4.93 -6.23
C SER A 24 18.78 -5.47 -4.84
N ILE A 25 19.80 -5.70 -4.02
CA ILE A 25 19.62 -6.04 -2.60
C ILE A 25 19.10 -4.80 -1.85
N ALA A 26 18.14 -5.01 -0.95
CA ALA A 26 17.61 -3.97 -0.07
C ALA A 26 18.40 -3.91 1.25
N SER A 27 18.68 -2.70 1.74
CA SER A 27 19.28 -2.52 3.07
C SER A 27 18.22 -2.67 4.18
N PRO A 28 18.63 -2.89 5.44
CA PRO A 28 17.70 -2.94 6.57
C PRO A 28 16.81 -1.69 6.68
N GLU A 29 17.38 -0.50 6.47
CA GLU A 29 16.64 0.78 6.53
C GLU A 29 15.58 0.86 5.43
N LYS A 30 15.89 0.34 4.24
CA LYS A 30 14.95 0.31 3.12
C LYS A 30 13.79 -0.66 3.40
N ILE A 31 14.07 -1.83 3.98
CA ILE A 31 13.05 -2.79 4.39
C ILE A 31 12.11 -2.17 5.44
N LEU A 32 12.67 -1.46 6.43
CA LEU A 32 11.88 -0.75 7.44
C LEU A 32 11.04 0.37 6.82
N SER A 33 11.57 1.10 5.83
CA SER A 33 10.81 2.17 5.15
C SER A 33 9.61 1.68 4.35
N TRP A 34 9.63 0.42 3.91
CA TRP A 34 8.50 -0.24 3.25
C TRP A 34 7.48 -0.83 4.22
N SER A 35 7.88 -1.03 5.47
CA SER A 35 7.04 -1.64 6.48
C SER A 35 5.99 -0.65 7.00
N TYR A 36 4.79 -1.18 7.27
CA TYR A 36 3.70 -0.46 7.92
C TYR A 36 3.49 -0.88 9.38
N GLY A 37 4.31 -1.80 9.88
CA GLY A 37 4.20 -2.35 11.22
C GLY A 37 4.99 -3.63 11.36
N GLU A 38 5.47 -3.89 12.56
CA GLU A 38 6.16 -5.14 12.91
C GLU A 38 5.12 -6.18 13.36
N ILE A 39 5.20 -7.39 12.79
CA ILE A 39 4.44 -8.55 13.26
C ILE A 39 5.18 -9.12 14.46
N LYS A 40 4.53 -9.18 15.61
CA LYS A 40 5.11 -9.65 16.88
C LYS A 40 4.62 -11.02 17.29
N LYS A 41 3.51 -11.47 16.72
CA LYS A 41 2.88 -12.75 17.04
C LYS A 41 2.52 -13.51 15.77
N PRO A 42 2.43 -14.86 15.82
CA PRO A 42 2.11 -15.67 14.65
C PRO A 42 0.60 -15.86 14.43
N GLU A 43 -0.27 -15.26 15.25
CA GLU A 43 -1.71 -15.44 15.12
C GLU A 43 -2.28 -14.67 13.92
N THR A 44 -3.28 -15.21 13.23
CA THR A 44 -3.82 -14.60 12.00
C THR A 44 -5.20 -13.97 12.23
N ILE A 45 -6.21 -14.80 12.45
CA ILE A 45 -7.59 -14.39 12.67
C ILE A 45 -8.18 -15.06 13.90
N ASN A 46 -9.09 -14.34 14.53
CA ASN A 46 -9.86 -14.89 15.64
C ASN A 46 -10.87 -15.94 15.14
N TYR A 47 -10.85 -17.15 15.72
CA TYR A 47 -11.73 -18.24 15.28
C TYR A 47 -13.22 -18.00 15.50
N ARG A 48 -13.60 -17.12 16.45
CA ARG A 48 -15.02 -16.83 16.75
C ARG A 48 -15.52 -15.61 15.99
N THR A 49 -14.73 -14.53 16.00
CA THR A 49 -15.17 -13.23 15.47
C THR A 49 -14.72 -12.99 14.03
N PHE A 50 -13.80 -13.80 13.51
CA PHE A 50 -13.17 -13.65 12.20
C PHE A 50 -12.48 -12.28 11.99
N LYS A 51 -12.18 -11.58 13.08
CA LYS A 51 -11.39 -10.34 13.06
C LYS A 51 -9.90 -10.65 13.04
N PRO A 52 -9.06 -9.83 12.38
CA PRO A 52 -7.61 -9.93 12.48
C PRO A 52 -7.15 -9.83 13.94
N GLU A 53 -6.14 -10.62 14.29
CA GLU A 53 -5.53 -10.54 15.61
C GLU A 53 -4.61 -9.33 15.71
N ARG A 54 -4.49 -8.78 16.92
CA ARG A 54 -3.61 -7.62 17.14
C ARG A 54 -2.16 -8.09 17.28
N ASP A 55 -1.30 -7.44 16.51
CA ASP A 55 0.14 -7.70 16.40
C ASP A 55 0.50 -9.01 15.65
N GLY A 56 -0.48 -9.62 14.96
CA GLY A 56 -0.34 -10.82 14.13
C GLY A 56 -0.50 -10.58 12.64
#